data_AF-A0A259MFX9-F1
#
_entry.id   AF-A0A259MFX9-F1
#
_cell.length_a   1.000
_cell.length_b   1.000
_cell.length_c   1.000
_cell.angle_alpha   90.00
_cell.angle_beta   90.00
_cell.angle_gamma   90.00
#
_symmetry.space_group_name_H-M   'P 1'
#
loop_
_entity.id
_entity.type
_entity.pdbx_description
1 polymer ?
#
loop_
_entity_poly.entity_id
_entity_poly.type
_entity_poly.pdbx_seq_one_letter_code
_entity_poly.pdbx_strand_id
1 'polypeptide(L)'
;MTAIAGVMVAVSTAAFADSWRAKPVLESRSPMLCRQADVSKLFFAFAEMGGDLSVKAGEGDPFLVPVSADGSVARTISIPVGQKTFTVDLTGNARGRDLQVYNRDYACLFKLQPLS
;
A
#
# COMPACT_ATOMS: atom_id res chain seq x y z
N MET A 1 3.94 -58.72 2.16
CA MET A 1 3.92 -57.51 3.01
C MET A 1 3.56 -56.35 2.11
N THR A 2 2.35 -55.83 2.25
CA THR A 2 1.80 -54.78 1.39
C THR A 2 1.86 -53.48 2.17
N ALA A 3 2.70 -52.53 1.77
CA ALA A 3 2.73 -51.18 2.35
C ALA A 3 2.17 -50.20 1.32
N ILE A 4 1.12 -49.50 1.75
CA ILE A 4 0.25 -48.66 0.94
C ILE A 4 0.92 -47.30 0.80
N ALA A 5 1.16 -46.85 -0.43
CA ALA A 5 1.71 -45.54 -0.70
C ALA A 5 0.69 -44.45 -0.33
N GLY A 6 0.97 -43.71 0.73
CA GLY A 6 0.17 -42.55 1.14
C GLY A 6 0.41 -41.38 0.19
N VAL A 7 -0.59 -41.08 -0.64
CA VAL A 7 -0.63 -39.85 -1.44
C VAL A 7 -0.95 -38.70 -0.50
N MET A 8 0.07 -37.91 -0.12
CA MET A 8 -0.17 -36.61 0.51
C MET A 8 -0.60 -35.63 -0.57
N VAL A 9 -1.91 -35.37 -0.63
CA VAL A 9 -2.46 -34.25 -1.40
C VAL A 9 -2.07 -32.98 -0.64
N ALA A 10 -0.98 -32.35 -1.08
CA ALA A 10 -0.63 -31.00 -0.63
C ALA A 10 -1.72 -30.05 -1.15
N VAL A 11 -2.68 -29.73 -0.28
CA VAL A 11 -3.64 -28.66 -0.53
C VAL A 11 -2.86 -27.37 -0.39
N SER A 12 -2.33 -26.86 -1.49
CA SER A 12 -1.76 -25.52 -1.55
C SER A 12 -2.88 -24.55 -1.20
N THR A 13 -2.99 -24.16 0.06
CA THR A 13 -3.79 -23.00 0.45
C THR A 13 -3.10 -21.80 -0.20
N ALA A 14 -3.54 -21.45 -1.41
CA ALA A 14 -3.31 -20.12 -1.93
C ALA A 14 -3.96 -19.19 -0.91
N ALA A 15 -3.15 -18.66 0.02
CA ALA A 15 -3.54 -17.55 0.87
C ALA A 15 -4.04 -16.49 -0.11
N PHE A 16 -5.34 -16.18 -0.06
CA PHE A 16 -5.87 -15.03 -0.77
C PHE A 16 -5.00 -13.86 -0.35
N ALA A 17 -4.28 -13.26 -1.31
CA ALA A 17 -3.59 -12.01 -1.08
C ALA A 17 -4.67 -11.03 -0.60
N ASP A 18 -4.66 -10.71 0.70
CA ASP A 18 -5.61 -9.75 1.25
C ASP A 18 -5.35 -8.45 0.50
N SER A 19 -6.38 -8.00 -0.21
CA SER A 19 -6.27 -6.84 -1.10
C SER A 19 -7.30 -5.82 -0.69
N TRP A 20 -6.86 -4.56 -0.63
CA TRP A 20 -7.70 -3.46 -0.22
C TRP A 20 -7.33 -2.20 -0.98
N ARG A 21 -8.23 -1.23 -0.93
CA ARG A 21 -8.02 0.08 -1.50
C ARG A 21 -8.06 1.14 -0.41
N ALA A 22 -7.38 2.25 -0.63
CA ALA A 22 -7.44 3.40 0.25
C ALA A 22 -7.47 4.70 -0.56
N LYS A 23 -8.07 5.74 0.03
CA LYS A 23 -7.98 7.11 -0.48
C LYS A 23 -7.07 7.94 0.42
N PRO A 24 -6.27 8.87 -0.13
CA PRO A 24 -5.52 9.81 0.67
C PRO A 24 -6.48 10.85 1.28
N VAL A 25 -6.34 11.09 2.58
CA VAL A 25 -7.06 12.11 3.33
C VAL A 25 -6.01 13.02 3.95
N LEU A 26 -6.10 14.32 3.64
CA LEU A 26 -5.16 15.30 4.14
C LEU A 26 -5.27 15.39 5.67
N GLU A 27 -4.16 15.22 6.37
CA GLU A 27 -4.11 15.39 7.81
C GLU A 27 -4.33 16.87 8.19
N SER A 28 -5.04 17.10 9.29
CA SER A 28 -5.39 18.45 9.76
C SER A 28 -4.18 19.33 10.07
N ARG A 29 -3.04 18.70 10.42
CA ARG A 29 -1.76 19.37 10.71
C ARG A 29 -0.96 19.74 9.47
N SER A 30 -1.37 19.30 8.28
CA SER A 30 -0.66 19.61 7.04
C SER A 30 -0.78 21.09 6.68
N PRO A 31 0.25 21.69 6.05
CA PRO A 31 0.21 23.08 5.60
C PRO A 31 -1.01 23.41 4.75
N MET A 32 -1.51 24.66 4.85
CA MET A 32 -2.65 25.15 4.06
C MET A 32 -2.49 24.95 2.54
N LEU A 33 -1.25 25.08 2.03
CA LEU A 33 -0.94 24.88 0.60
C LEU A 33 -1.27 23.46 0.12
N CYS A 34 -1.23 22.45 1.00
CA CYS A 34 -1.57 21.08 0.64
C CYS A 34 -3.03 20.88 0.25
N ARG A 35 -3.93 21.79 0.66
CA ARG A 35 -5.34 21.77 0.24
C ARG A 35 -5.51 22.11 -1.24
N GLN A 36 -4.50 22.70 -1.88
CA GLN A 36 -4.53 23.01 -3.31
C GLN A 36 -4.18 21.80 -4.18
N ALA A 37 -3.60 20.74 -3.58
CA ALA A 37 -3.35 19.50 -4.31
C ALA A 37 -4.67 18.75 -4.54
N ASP A 38 -5.11 18.66 -5.79
CA ASP A 38 -6.26 17.83 -6.15
C ASP A 38 -5.87 16.35 -6.16
N VAL A 39 -6.01 15.71 -5.00
CA VAL A 39 -5.84 14.26 -4.82
C VAL A 39 -7.17 13.51 -4.83
N SER A 40 -8.29 14.16 -5.22
CA SER A 40 -9.63 13.59 -5.12
C SER A 40 -9.84 12.32 -5.95
N LYS A 41 -9.07 12.18 -7.04
CA LYS A 41 -9.09 11.02 -7.94
C LYS A 41 -8.00 9.99 -7.64
N LEU A 42 -7.10 10.28 -6.69
CA LEU A 42 -6.02 9.38 -6.33
C LEU A 42 -6.54 8.28 -5.41
N PHE A 43 -6.30 7.03 -5.79
CA PHE A 43 -6.53 5.87 -4.95
C PHE A 43 -5.28 5.01 -4.91
N PHE A 44 -5.08 4.34 -3.79
CA PHE A 44 -4.07 3.31 -3.64
C PHE A 44 -4.77 1.95 -3.63
N ALA A 45 -4.25 1.00 -4.38
CA ALA A 45 -4.60 -0.40 -4.26
C ALA A 45 -3.41 -1.16 -3.69
N PHE A 46 -3.71 -2.05 -2.74
CA PHE A 46 -2.75 -2.82 -1.98
C PHE A 46 -3.05 -4.30 -2.07
N ALA A 47 -2.01 -5.12 -2.08
CA ALA A 47 -2.13 -6.57 -1.91
C ALA A 47 -0.91 -7.13 -1.17
N GLU A 48 -1.13 -7.91 -0.12
CA GLU A 48 -0.01 -8.58 0.58
C GLU A 48 0.45 -9.82 -0.19
N MET A 49 1.77 -9.94 -0.36
CA MET A 49 2.41 -10.99 -1.13
C MET A 49 3.63 -11.54 -0.38
N GLY A 50 3.40 -12.48 0.55
CA GLY A 50 4.47 -13.33 1.10
C GLY A 50 5.64 -12.60 1.77
N GLY A 51 5.42 -11.38 2.28
CA GLY A 51 6.46 -10.53 2.88
C GLY A 51 6.59 -9.16 2.22
N ASP A 52 6.04 -9.00 1.02
CA ASP A 52 5.95 -7.72 0.33
C ASP A 52 4.51 -7.19 0.31
N LEU A 53 4.39 -5.88 0.14
CA LEU A 53 3.15 -5.17 -0.17
C LEU A 53 3.23 -4.73 -1.62
N SER A 54 2.34 -5.26 -2.46
CA SER A 54 2.09 -4.68 -3.78
C SER A 54 1.33 -3.38 -3.60
N VAL A 55 1.84 -2.30 -4.18
CA VAL A 55 1.27 -0.95 -4.10
C VAL A 55 1.05 -0.45 -5.53
N LYS A 56 -0.19 -0.05 -5.84
CA LYS A 56 -0.54 0.65 -7.06
C LYS A 56 -1.17 2.00 -6.71
N ALA A 57 -0.56 3.09 -7.18
CA ALA A 57 -1.05 4.45 -6.96
C ALA A 57 -1.67 5.01 -8.25
N GLY A 58 -2.96 5.32 -8.21
CA GLY A 58 -3.71 5.83 -9.35
C GLY A 58 -3.67 4.87 -10.54
N GLU A 59 -3.33 5.42 -11.72
CA GLU A 59 -3.22 4.67 -12.97
C GLU A 59 -1.83 4.04 -13.20
N GLY A 60 -0.88 4.25 -12.29
CA GLY A 60 0.47 3.69 -12.41
C GLY A 60 0.51 2.17 -12.35
N ASP A 61 1.67 1.61 -12.71
CA ASP A 61 1.94 0.19 -12.52
C ASP A 61 2.13 -0.16 -11.04
N PRO A 62 1.74 -1.37 -10.61
CA PRO A 62 2.03 -1.84 -9.27
C PRO A 62 3.52 -2.05 -9.07
N PHE A 63 4.01 -1.77 -7.87
CA PHE A 63 5.38 -2.09 -7.44
C PHE A 63 5.37 -2.72 -6.05
N LEU A 64 6.46 -3.38 -5.68
CA LEU A 64 6.58 -4.08 -4.41
C LEU A 64 7.33 -3.23 -3.38
N VAL A 65 6.84 -3.27 -2.14
CA VAL A 65 7.47 -2.65 -0.98
C VAL A 65 7.66 -3.72 0.10
N PRO A 66 8.87 -3.95 0.61
CA PRO A 66 9.08 -4.89 1.70
C PRO A 66 8.29 -4.51 2.95
N VAL A 67 7.64 -5.51 3.55
CA VAL A 67 6.92 -5.38 4.83
C VAL A 67 7.77 -6.04 5.91
N SER A 68 8.05 -5.29 6.96
CA SER A 68 8.77 -5.80 8.12
C SER A 68 7.96 -6.87 8.85
N ALA A 69 8.62 -7.69 9.69
CA ALA A 69 7.97 -8.79 10.40
C ALA A 69 6.81 -8.36 11.31
N ASP A 70 6.82 -7.12 11.79
CA ASP A 70 5.78 -6.45 12.58
C ASP A 70 4.65 -5.83 11.74
N GLY A 71 4.73 -5.90 10.41
CA GLY A 71 3.80 -5.25 9.47
C GLY A 71 4.22 -3.85 9.03
N SER A 72 5.34 -3.33 9.52
CA SER A 72 5.77 -1.95 9.23
C SER A 72 6.34 -1.80 7.82
N VAL A 73 5.97 -0.70 7.17
CA VAL A 73 6.44 -0.26 5.86
C VAL A 73 7.08 1.12 6.02
N ALA A 74 8.22 1.34 5.37
CA ALA A 74 8.85 2.65 5.25
C ALA A 74 9.63 2.72 3.92
N ARG A 75 9.09 3.40 2.93
CA ARG A 75 9.71 3.48 1.60
C ARG A 75 9.38 4.77 0.87
N THR A 76 10.38 5.35 0.19
CA THR A 76 10.17 6.43 -0.76
C THR A 76 9.73 5.87 -2.11
N ILE A 77 8.62 6.39 -2.64
CA ILE A 77 7.95 5.92 -3.86
C ILE A 77 7.63 7.09 -4.78
N SER A 78 7.47 6.82 -6.07
CA SER A 78 7.01 7.80 -7.05
C SER A 78 5.54 7.54 -7.39
N ILE A 79 4.69 8.55 -7.23
CA ILE A 79 3.26 8.44 -7.51
C ILE A 79 2.82 9.42 -8.61
N PRO A 80 2.13 8.96 -9.66
CA PRO A 80 1.51 9.85 -10.63
C PRO A 80 0.23 10.45 -10.05
N VAL A 81 0.09 11.78 -10.14
CA VAL A 81 -1.13 12.53 -9.77
C VAL A 81 -1.43 13.54 -10.88
N GLY A 82 -2.44 13.22 -11.69
CA GLY A 82 -2.73 13.96 -12.92
C GLY A 82 -1.56 13.89 -13.90
N GLN A 83 -1.04 15.05 -14.31
CA GLN A 83 0.09 15.16 -15.25
C GLN A 83 1.46 15.27 -14.57
N LYS A 84 1.52 15.12 -13.24
CA LYS A 84 2.74 15.27 -12.44
C LYS A 84 3.08 13.98 -11.71
N THR A 85 4.37 13.73 -11.52
CA THR A 85 4.86 12.66 -10.66
C THR A 85 5.44 13.27 -9.39
N PHE A 86 5.05 12.73 -8.24
CA PHE A 86 5.52 13.18 -6.93
C PHE A 86 6.33 12.08 -6.26
N THR A 87 7.45 12.47 -5.63
CA THR A 87 8.22 11.60 -4.75
C THR A 87 7.69 11.73 -3.33
N VAL A 88 7.27 10.62 -2.74
CA VAL A 88 6.61 10.61 -1.43
C VAL A 88 7.12 9.46 -0.57
N ASP A 89 7.07 9.62 0.74
CA ASP A 89 7.37 8.55 1.70
C ASP A 89 6.07 7.83 2.08
N LEU A 90 5.97 6.54 1.75
CA LEU A 90 4.96 5.64 2.26
C LEU A 90 5.44 5.03 3.57
N THR A 91 4.71 5.27 4.66
CA THR A 91 5.04 4.72 5.98
C THR A 91 3.80 4.20 6.70
N GLY A 92 3.97 3.29 7.66
CA GLY A 92 2.90 2.83 8.55
C GLY A 92 2.86 1.31 8.68
N ASN A 93 1.73 0.75 9.10
CA ASN A 93 1.54 -0.69 9.22
C ASN A 93 0.58 -1.21 8.15
N ALA A 94 1.08 -2.05 7.25
CA ALA A 94 0.30 -2.63 6.15
C ALA A 94 -0.77 -3.61 6.65
N ARG A 95 -0.42 -4.47 7.61
CA ARG A 95 -1.33 -5.50 8.16
C ARG A 95 -2.50 -4.89 8.92
N GLY A 96 -2.25 -3.77 9.62
CA GLY A 96 -3.28 -2.97 10.28
C GLY A 96 -4.02 -2.01 9.34
N ARG A 97 -3.63 -1.95 8.06
CA ARG A 97 -4.13 -0.99 7.06
C ARG A 97 -4.02 0.48 7.51
N ASP A 98 -3.05 0.77 8.36
CA ASP A 98 -2.76 2.12 8.88
C ASP A 98 -1.51 2.65 8.18
N LEU A 99 -1.72 3.23 7.00
CA LEU A 99 -0.66 3.75 6.15
C LEU A 99 -0.83 5.26 5.96
N GLN A 100 0.27 5.94 5.71
CA GLN A 100 0.32 7.36 5.39
C GLN A 100 1.34 7.64 4.29
N VAL A 101 1.13 8.74 3.59
CA VAL A 101 2.00 9.23 2.53
C VAL A 101 2.43 10.65 2.88
N TYR A 102 3.73 10.88 2.95
CA TYR A 102 4.30 12.19 3.20
C TYR A 102 5.04 12.71 1.97
N ASN A 103 4.61 13.85 1.45
CA ASN A 103 5.30 14.55 0.38
C ASN A 103 6.31 15.54 1.00
N ARG A 104 7.61 15.30 0.83
CA ARG A 104 8.68 16.13 1.41
C ARG A 104 8.75 17.53 0.80
N ASP A 105 8.50 17.65 -0.51
CA ASP A 105 8.64 18.91 -1.24
C ASP A 105 7.61 19.95 -0.78
N TYR A 106 6.43 19.48 -0.37
CA TYR A 106 5.32 20.34 0.06
C TYR A 106 4.97 20.18 1.55
N ALA A 107 5.71 19.34 2.27
CA ALA A 107 5.42 18.94 3.65
C ALA A 107 3.97 18.48 3.87
N CYS A 108 3.37 17.81 2.88
CA CYS A 108 1.98 17.37 2.94
C CYS A 108 1.89 15.94 3.46
N LEU A 109 1.20 15.76 4.58
CA LEU A 109 0.89 14.45 5.14
C LEU A 109 -0.55 14.05 4.80
N PHE A 110 -0.69 12.86 4.23
CA PHE A 110 -1.97 12.23 3.94
C PHE A 110 -2.06 10.89 4.65
N LYS A 111 -3.12 10.65 5.41
CA LYS A 111 -3.47 9.31 5.84
C LYS A 111 -4.19 8.56 4.73
N LEU A 112 -3.88 7.28 4.58
CA LEU A 112 -4.55 6.43 3.62
C LEU A 112 -5.73 5.77 4.32
N GLN A 113 -6.91 6.33 4.12
CA GLN A 113 -8.14 5.81 4.69
C GLN A 113 -8.61 4.60 3.85
N PRO A 114 -8.69 3.39 4.44
CA PRO A 114 -9.20 2.22 3.73
C PRO A 114 -10.63 2.46 3.23
N LEU A 115 -10.91 1.95 2.04
CA LEU A 115 -12.25 1.89 1.47
C LEU A 115 -12.88 0.56 1.88
N SER A 116 -14.10 0.62 2.43
CA SER A 116 -14.96 -0.52 2.71
C SER A 116 -15.50 -1.17 1.45
#